data_AF-A0A950WEG6-F1
#
_entry.id   AF-A0A950WEG6-F1
#
_cell.length_a   1.000
_cell.length_b   1.000
_cell.length_c   1.000
_cell.angle_alpha   90.00
_cell.angle_beta   90.00
_cell.angle_gamma   90.00
#
_symmetry.space_group_name_H-M   'P 1'
#
loop_
_entity.id
_entity.type
_entity.pdbx_description
1 polymer ?
#
loop_
_entity_poly.entity_id
_entity_poly.type
_entity_poly.pdbx_seq_one_letter_code
_entity_poly.pdbx_strand_id
1 'polypeptide(L)'
;MKTTLTHRFHDSIELEYQGQTLFRYVYEPKIAPVESPRPYFHPLKTLAGNEVSIFRPYDHFWHVGLSMTSANLSGENFWGGPTYVRDRGYVQLDNNGRMQHRDWQEVYCNDVVRCVEHLAWITHDGETWIDEERRIIVSEIDPAGMHWSLDLSFNLTNVAQRPLIFGSPTTEGRPAAGYGNLFWRGPRSFLHGKILAAEGAEGPEVMGKASPWLAFTGRHGGADSHPLKHHRQM
;
A
#
# COMPACT_ATOMS: atom_id res chain seq x y z
N MET A 1 -22.35 18.29 8.34
CA MET A 1 -21.33 17.68 7.47
C MET A 1 -20.28 17.06 8.36
N LYS A 2 -20.11 15.73 8.34
CA LYS A 2 -19.07 15.06 9.14
C LYS A 2 -17.94 14.53 8.25
N THR A 3 -18.27 14.04 7.07
CA THR A 3 -17.33 13.60 6.02
C THR A 3 -17.47 14.45 4.76
N THR A 4 -16.35 14.64 4.06
CA THR A 4 -16.29 15.29 2.75
C THR A 4 -15.42 14.43 1.83
N LEU A 5 -15.94 14.05 0.67
CA LEU A 5 -15.18 13.37 -0.37
C LEU A 5 -14.92 14.34 -1.54
N THR A 6 -13.66 14.63 -1.81
CA THR A 6 -13.25 15.50 -2.92
C THR A 6 -12.67 14.65 -4.04
N HIS A 7 -13.29 14.69 -5.23
CA HIS A 7 -12.79 14.02 -6.42
C HIS A 7 -12.11 15.03 -7.34
N ARG A 8 -10.80 14.87 -7.54
CA ARG A 8 -10.05 15.55 -8.60
C ARG A 8 -9.93 14.59 -9.78
N PHE A 9 -10.61 14.91 -10.87
CA PHE A 9 -10.59 14.09 -12.09
C PHE A 9 -9.17 13.96 -12.63
N HIS A 10 -8.83 12.77 -13.10
CA HIS A 10 -7.50 12.40 -13.62
C HIS A 10 -6.35 12.59 -12.61
N ASP A 11 -6.65 12.40 -11.32
CA ASP A 11 -5.69 12.63 -10.25
C ASP A 11 -6.00 11.77 -9.01
N SER A 12 -6.99 12.18 -8.20
CA SER A 12 -7.17 11.63 -6.85
C SER A 12 -8.57 11.77 -6.27
N ILE A 13 -8.87 10.92 -5.28
CA ILE A 13 -10.01 11.04 -4.37
C ILE A 13 -9.46 11.30 -2.96
N GLU A 14 -9.99 12.30 -2.26
CA GLU A 14 -9.57 12.66 -0.91
C GLU A 14 -10.75 12.62 0.04
N LEU A 15 -10.61 11.90 1.16
CA LEU A 15 -11.61 11.84 2.21
C LEU A 15 -11.15 12.65 3.42
N GLU A 16 -12.04 13.51 3.89
CA GLU A 16 -11.87 14.29 5.11
C GLU A 16 -12.98 13.99 6.11
N TYR A 17 -12.64 14.03 7.40
CA TYR A 17 -13.58 13.99 8.51
C TYR A 17 -13.39 15.24 9.38
N GLN A 18 -14.42 16.07 9.52
CA GLN A 18 -14.35 17.36 10.26
C GLN A 18 -13.16 18.25 9.85
N GLY A 19 -12.82 18.27 8.55
CA GLY A 19 -11.68 19.03 8.00
C GLY A 19 -10.31 18.36 8.19
N GLN A 20 -10.24 17.20 8.84
CA GLN A 20 -9.03 16.39 8.91
C GLN A 20 -9.01 15.38 7.76
N THR A 21 -8.03 15.47 6.87
CA THR A 21 -7.79 14.45 5.84
C THR A 21 -7.52 13.10 6.50
N LEU A 22 -8.29 12.08 6.13
CA LEU A 22 -8.07 10.69 6.52
C LEU A 22 -7.19 9.98 5.50
N PHE A 23 -7.50 10.14 4.21
CA PHE A 23 -6.64 9.65 3.15
C PHE A 23 -6.78 10.45 1.86
N ARG A 24 -5.75 10.36 1.02
CA ARG A 24 -5.84 10.63 -0.42
C ARG A 24 -5.49 9.37 -1.21
N TYR A 25 -6.39 8.96 -2.08
CA TYR A 25 -6.19 7.88 -3.04
C TYR A 25 -5.84 8.48 -4.41
N VAL A 26 -4.59 8.35 -4.82
CA VAL A 26 -4.12 8.80 -6.14
C VAL A 26 -4.27 7.65 -7.12
N TYR A 27 -5.16 7.78 -8.10
CA TYR A 27 -5.47 6.73 -9.07
C TYR A 27 -4.80 6.93 -10.44
N GLU A 28 -4.38 8.16 -10.74
CA GLU A 28 -3.55 8.48 -11.92
C GLU A 28 -2.19 9.08 -11.49
N PRO A 29 -1.27 8.25 -10.96
CA PRO A 29 -0.01 8.73 -10.42
C PRO A 29 0.95 9.23 -11.51
N LYS A 30 1.55 10.40 -11.26
CA LYS A 30 2.58 11.01 -12.13
C LYS A 30 3.98 10.60 -11.69
N ILE A 31 4.26 9.29 -11.76
CA ILE A 31 5.57 8.72 -11.38
C ILE A 31 6.25 8.07 -12.58
N ALA A 32 7.57 7.94 -12.53
CA ALA A 32 8.35 7.42 -13.64
C ALA A 32 7.98 5.95 -13.93
N PRO A 33 8.03 5.49 -15.21
CA PRO A 33 7.75 4.09 -15.56
C PRO A 33 8.59 3.08 -14.78
N VAL A 34 9.86 3.40 -14.50
CA VAL A 34 10.76 2.55 -13.70
C VAL A 34 10.26 2.34 -12.26
N GLU A 35 9.35 3.18 -11.76
CA GLU A 35 8.73 3.04 -10.43
C GLU A 35 7.44 2.21 -10.45
N SER A 36 7.07 1.65 -11.62
CA SER A 36 5.83 0.90 -11.87
C SER A 36 4.58 1.65 -11.40
N PRO A 37 4.14 2.69 -12.16
CA PRO A 37 2.99 3.52 -11.83
C PRO A 37 1.77 2.68 -11.46
N ARG A 38 1.17 2.97 -10.30
CA ARG A 38 0.00 2.28 -9.78
C ARG A 38 -0.73 3.13 -8.74
N PRO A 39 -2.04 2.96 -8.55
CA PRO A 39 -2.74 3.71 -7.52
C PRO A 39 -2.25 3.42 -6.10
N TYR A 40 -2.32 4.44 -5.24
CA TYR A 40 -1.88 4.34 -3.86
C TYR A 40 -2.64 5.29 -2.93
N PHE A 41 -2.64 4.97 -1.64
CA PHE A 41 -3.11 5.86 -0.57
C PHE A 41 -1.93 6.62 0.06
N HIS A 42 -1.85 7.93 -0.17
CA HIS A 42 -0.96 8.83 0.54
C HIS A 42 -1.37 10.31 0.36
N PRO A 43 -1.43 11.13 1.43
CA PRO A 43 -1.20 10.74 2.84
C PRO A 43 -2.30 9.79 3.34
N LEU A 44 -1.96 8.96 4.32
CA LEU A 44 -2.90 8.15 5.10
C LEU A 44 -2.73 8.56 6.56
N LYS A 45 -3.80 8.97 7.25
CA LYS A 45 -3.73 9.63 8.56
C LYS A 45 -4.71 9.05 9.57
N THR A 46 -4.37 9.15 10.84
CA THR A 46 -5.30 8.87 11.94
C THR A 46 -6.33 10.00 12.11
N LEU A 47 -7.35 9.81 12.95
CA LEU A 47 -8.29 10.89 13.30
C LEU A 47 -7.61 12.09 13.98
N ALA A 48 -6.47 11.87 14.64
CA ALA A 48 -5.67 12.94 15.23
C ALA A 48 -4.76 13.66 14.21
N GLY A 49 -4.82 13.29 12.93
CA GLY A 49 -4.01 13.89 11.87
C GLY A 49 -2.58 13.37 11.76
N ASN A 50 -2.22 12.34 12.53
CA ASN A 50 -0.91 11.72 12.44
C ASN A 50 -0.78 10.87 11.17
N GLU A 51 0.24 11.13 10.36
CA GLU A 51 0.48 10.39 9.13
C GLU A 51 1.10 9.02 9.40
N VAL A 52 0.46 7.97 8.88
CA VAL A 52 0.83 6.56 9.06
C VAL A 52 1.35 5.93 7.77
N SER A 53 1.67 6.71 6.74
CA SER A 53 2.33 6.23 5.53
C SER A 53 3.42 7.20 5.09
N ILE A 54 4.33 6.78 4.21
CA ILE A 54 5.32 7.66 3.58
C ILE A 54 5.34 7.44 2.07
N PHE A 55 5.77 8.46 1.34
CA PHE A 55 5.81 8.46 -0.11
C PHE A 55 7.24 8.69 -0.61
N ARG A 56 7.70 7.82 -1.49
CA ARG A 56 8.97 7.89 -2.22
C ARG A 56 10.16 8.25 -1.32
N PRO A 57 10.41 7.50 -0.24
CA PRO A 57 11.56 7.77 0.62
C PRO A 57 12.86 7.66 -0.19
N TYR A 58 13.90 8.43 0.20
CA TYR A 58 15.14 8.54 -0.60
C TYR A 58 15.82 7.21 -0.91
N ASP A 59 15.59 6.19 -0.07
CA ASP A 59 16.22 4.87 -0.20
C ASP A 59 15.49 3.97 -1.20
N HIS A 60 14.21 4.24 -1.47
CA HIS A 60 13.34 3.42 -2.31
C HIS A 60 12.24 4.29 -2.93
N PHE A 61 12.53 4.96 -4.05
CA PHE A 61 11.59 5.90 -4.67
C PHE A 61 10.27 5.24 -5.12
N TRP A 62 10.26 3.95 -5.45
CA TRP A 62 9.06 3.21 -5.85
C TRP A 62 8.16 2.76 -4.69
N HIS A 63 8.51 3.08 -3.43
CA HIS A 63 7.66 2.79 -2.28
C HIS A 63 6.66 3.93 -2.06
N VAL A 64 5.37 3.64 -2.31
CA VAL A 64 4.29 4.63 -2.27
C VAL A 64 3.16 4.20 -1.32
N GLY A 65 3.15 4.79 -0.13
CA GLY A 65 2.02 4.71 0.80
C GLY A 65 1.50 3.29 1.06
N LEU A 66 0.19 3.10 0.90
CA LEU A 66 -0.49 1.81 0.84
C LEU A 66 -0.94 1.54 -0.60
N SER A 67 -0.58 0.40 -1.19
CA SER A 67 -0.98 0.03 -2.57
C SER A 67 -1.01 -1.49 -2.78
N MET A 68 -1.84 -1.96 -3.73
CA MET A 68 -1.70 -3.29 -4.30
C MET A 68 -0.58 -3.28 -5.34
N THR A 69 0.25 -4.33 -5.37
CA THR A 69 1.42 -4.44 -6.26
C THR A 69 1.85 -5.90 -6.46
N SER A 70 2.84 -6.15 -7.32
CA SER A 70 3.52 -7.45 -7.40
C SER A 70 4.98 -7.26 -7.80
N ALA A 71 5.89 -7.87 -7.04
CA ALA A 71 7.32 -7.84 -7.34
C ALA A 71 7.73 -8.79 -8.46
N ASN A 72 6.91 -9.82 -8.70
CA ASN A 72 7.07 -10.77 -9.79
C ASN A 72 5.70 -11.36 -10.14
N LEU A 73 5.22 -11.07 -11.34
CA LEU A 73 4.08 -11.75 -11.94
C LEU A 73 4.57 -12.29 -13.28
N SER A 74 4.76 -13.61 -13.42
CA SER A 74 5.28 -14.22 -14.65
C SER A 74 6.49 -13.50 -15.29
N GLY A 75 7.39 -12.95 -14.47
CA GLY A 75 8.56 -12.18 -14.91
C GLY A 75 8.39 -10.65 -14.98
N GLU A 76 7.16 -10.13 -14.92
CA GLU A 76 6.86 -8.70 -14.86
C GLU A 76 6.97 -8.14 -13.44
N ASN A 77 7.38 -6.88 -13.36
CA ASN A 77 7.58 -6.14 -12.14
C ASN A 77 6.57 -4.98 -12.05
N PHE A 78 5.56 -5.12 -11.19
CA PHE A 78 4.58 -4.09 -10.87
C PHE A 78 4.91 -3.37 -9.54
N TRP A 79 6.08 -3.65 -8.95
CA TRP A 79 6.59 -3.09 -7.70
C TRP A 79 7.38 -1.81 -7.90
N GLY A 80 8.11 -1.76 -9.01
CA GLY A 80 9.03 -0.67 -9.35
C GLY A 80 10.45 -0.97 -8.93
N GLY A 81 11.38 -0.19 -9.48
CA GLY A 81 12.81 -0.37 -9.32
C GLY A 81 13.31 -1.71 -9.89
N PRO A 82 14.51 -2.13 -9.46
CA PRO A 82 15.16 -3.35 -9.92
C PRO A 82 14.39 -4.63 -9.57
N THR A 83 14.44 -5.63 -10.46
CA THR A 83 13.96 -6.99 -10.21
C THR A 83 15.04 -7.82 -9.54
N TYR A 84 14.66 -8.64 -8.55
CA TYR A 84 15.57 -9.63 -8.00
C TYR A 84 15.67 -10.83 -8.95
N VAL A 85 16.89 -11.14 -9.36
CA VAL A 85 17.22 -12.27 -10.22
C VAL A 85 18.10 -13.24 -9.44
N ARG A 86 17.73 -14.53 -9.44
CA ARG A 86 18.50 -15.59 -8.79
C ARG A 86 19.97 -15.52 -9.21
N ASP A 87 20.86 -15.65 -8.24
CA ASP A 87 22.33 -15.63 -8.40
C ASP A 87 22.92 -14.32 -8.96
N ARG A 88 22.09 -13.31 -9.27
CA ARG A 88 22.53 -12.00 -9.78
C ARG A 88 22.14 -10.83 -8.87
N GLY A 89 21.23 -11.05 -7.92
CA GLY A 89 20.73 -10.00 -7.04
C GLY A 89 19.78 -9.05 -7.76
N TYR A 90 19.74 -7.79 -7.32
CA TYR A 90 18.87 -6.77 -7.89
C TYR A 90 19.46 -6.22 -9.20
N VAL A 91 18.73 -6.38 -10.29
CA VAL A 91 19.11 -5.91 -11.63
C VAL A 91 17.94 -5.10 -12.20
N GLN A 92 18.22 -3.92 -12.75
CA GLN A 92 17.23 -3.19 -13.51
C GLN A 92 17.00 -3.90 -14.84
N LEU A 93 15.80 -4.42 -15.04
CA LEU A 93 15.35 -5.08 -16.27
C LEU A 93 14.31 -4.20 -16.96
N ASP A 94 14.07 -4.47 -18.23
CA ASP A 94 12.99 -3.88 -19.03
C ASP A 94 11.69 -4.67 -18.81
N ASN A 95 11.21 -4.69 -17.56
CA ASN A 95 10.02 -5.44 -17.15
C ASN A 95 9.14 -4.69 -16.15
N ASN A 96 9.34 -3.37 -15.99
CA ASN A 96 8.47 -2.56 -15.15
C ASN A 96 7.12 -2.33 -15.84
N GLY A 97 6.11 -3.07 -15.39
CA GLY A 97 4.71 -2.87 -15.74
C GLY A 97 4.05 -1.77 -14.90
N ARG A 98 2.76 -1.50 -15.17
CA ARG A 98 1.95 -0.47 -14.50
C ARG A 98 0.53 -0.96 -14.22
N MET A 99 -0.12 -0.36 -13.24
CA MET A 99 -1.57 -0.47 -13.03
C MET A 99 -2.22 0.83 -13.47
N GLN A 100 -3.13 0.76 -14.43
CA GLN A 100 -3.75 1.91 -15.04
C GLN A 100 -5.23 1.96 -14.67
N HIS A 101 -5.65 3.08 -14.07
CA HIS A 101 -7.07 3.41 -13.92
C HIS A 101 -7.78 3.40 -15.28
N ARG A 102 -8.97 2.79 -15.33
CA ARG A 102 -9.84 2.79 -16.52
C ARG A 102 -11.04 3.70 -16.29
N ASP A 103 -11.78 3.46 -15.23
CA ASP A 103 -12.96 4.22 -14.86
C ASP A 103 -13.37 3.98 -13.41
N TRP A 104 -14.27 4.84 -12.94
CA TRP A 104 -14.99 4.66 -11.69
C TRP A 104 -16.39 4.13 -11.99
N GLN A 105 -16.69 2.94 -11.49
CA GLN A 105 -18.05 2.40 -11.48
C GLN A 105 -18.91 3.08 -10.41
N GLU A 106 -18.29 3.45 -9.30
CA GLU A 106 -18.96 4.11 -8.18
C GLU A 106 -17.99 5.07 -7.48
N VAL A 107 -18.48 6.27 -7.17
CA VAL A 107 -17.89 7.19 -6.18
C VAL A 107 -19.04 7.75 -5.36
N TYR A 108 -19.15 7.31 -4.11
CA TYR A 108 -20.28 7.60 -3.24
C TYR A 108 -19.79 8.05 -1.86
N CYS A 109 -20.39 9.12 -1.33
CA CYS A 109 -20.13 9.64 0.01
C CYS A 109 -21.42 10.16 0.64
N ASN A 110 -21.90 9.46 1.67
CA ASN A 110 -22.91 9.95 2.60
C ASN A 110 -22.59 9.40 4.01
N ASP A 111 -23.45 8.57 4.59
CA ASP A 111 -23.18 7.87 5.85
C ASP A 111 -22.06 6.83 5.74
N VAL A 112 -21.80 6.35 4.52
CA VAL A 112 -20.68 5.48 4.16
C VAL A 112 -19.94 6.08 2.97
N VAL A 113 -18.64 5.80 2.89
CA VAL A 113 -17.82 6.13 1.70
C VAL A 113 -17.58 4.84 0.95
N ARG A 114 -17.90 4.82 -0.34
CA ARG A 114 -17.68 3.68 -1.22
C ARG A 114 -17.19 4.15 -2.58
N CYS A 115 -16.09 3.59 -3.03
CA CYS A 115 -15.60 3.76 -4.39
C CYS A 115 -15.36 2.38 -5.01
N VAL A 116 -15.75 2.22 -6.27
CA VAL A 116 -15.48 1.02 -7.07
C VAL A 116 -14.74 1.45 -8.32
N GLU A 117 -13.51 0.99 -8.45
CA GLU A 117 -12.58 1.35 -9.52
C GLU A 117 -12.33 0.15 -10.43
N HIS A 118 -12.29 0.38 -11.74
CA HIS A 118 -11.78 -0.58 -12.72
C HIS A 118 -10.38 -0.19 -13.15
N LEU A 119 -9.47 -1.17 -13.17
CA LEU A 119 -8.06 -1.00 -13.51
C LEU A 119 -7.58 -2.10 -14.44
N ALA A 120 -6.50 -1.81 -15.17
CA ALA A 120 -5.77 -2.81 -15.93
C ALA A 120 -4.32 -2.92 -15.47
N TRP A 121 -3.81 -4.14 -15.32
CA TRP A 121 -2.39 -4.41 -15.13
C TRP A 121 -1.76 -4.62 -16.49
N ILE A 122 -0.85 -3.74 -16.84
CA ILE A 122 -0.25 -3.66 -18.16
C ILE A 122 1.25 -3.90 -18.04
N THR A 123 1.77 -4.85 -18.80
CA THR A 123 3.20 -5.19 -18.82
C THR A 123 4.07 -4.04 -19.31
N HIS A 124 5.39 -4.20 -19.16
CA HIS A 124 6.36 -3.31 -19.78
C HIS A 124 6.11 -3.13 -21.29
N ASP A 125 5.86 -4.24 -22.00
CA ASP A 125 5.62 -4.26 -23.45
C ASP A 125 4.21 -3.79 -23.86
N GLY A 126 3.35 -3.44 -22.90
CA GLY A 126 2.03 -2.87 -23.17
C GLY A 126 0.88 -3.90 -23.28
N GLU A 127 1.12 -5.17 -22.97
CA GLU A 127 0.07 -6.19 -22.93
C GLU A 127 -0.77 -6.05 -21.65
N THR A 128 -2.09 -6.10 -21.76
CA THR A 128 -2.97 -6.16 -20.58
C THR A 128 -3.09 -7.61 -20.11
N TRP A 129 -2.73 -7.86 -18.85
CA TRP A 129 -2.74 -9.20 -18.26
C TRP A 129 -3.86 -9.43 -17.26
N ILE A 130 -4.18 -8.41 -16.46
CA ILE A 130 -5.23 -8.49 -15.43
C ILE A 130 -6.18 -7.31 -15.59
N ASP A 131 -7.47 -7.61 -15.63
CA ASP A 131 -8.52 -6.65 -15.34
C ASP A 131 -8.87 -6.74 -13.87
N GLU A 132 -8.80 -5.61 -13.16
CA GLU A 132 -9.03 -5.51 -11.73
C GLU A 132 -10.28 -4.67 -11.45
N GLU A 133 -11.16 -5.20 -10.59
CA GLU A 133 -12.13 -4.39 -9.86
C GLU A 133 -11.65 -4.20 -8.42
N ARG A 134 -11.50 -2.95 -8.00
CA ARG A 134 -11.08 -2.58 -6.66
C ARG A 134 -12.20 -1.85 -5.93
N ARG A 135 -12.54 -2.33 -4.74
CA ARG A 135 -13.51 -1.67 -3.85
C ARG A 135 -12.79 -1.04 -2.68
N ILE A 136 -13.12 0.23 -2.43
CA ILE A 136 -12.57 1.06 -1.36
C ILE A 136 -13.74 1.53 -0.51
N ILE A 137 -13.78 1.09 0.75
CA ILE A 137 -14.88 1.40 1.66
C ILE A 137 -14.32 2.00 2.95
N VAL A 138 -14.93 3.07 3.45
CA VAL A 138 -14.77 3.48 4.85
C VAL A 138 -16.02 3.04 5.60
N SER A 139 -15.87 1.95 6.35
CA SER A 139 -16.97 1.29 7.07
C SER A 139 -17.26 1.90 8.42
N GLU A 140 -16.25 2.50 9.06
CA GLU A 140 -16.37 3.06 10.40
C GLU A 140 -15.49 4.30 10.58
N ILE A 141 -16.05 5.31 11.26
CA ILE A 141 -15.31 6.45 11.82
C ILE A 141 -15.81 6.63 13.26
N ASP A 142 -14.95 6.31 14.24
CA ASP A 142 -15.26 6.38 15.67
C ASP A 142 -14.36 7.42 16.38
N PRO A 143 -14.86 8.66 16.57
CA PRO A 143 -14.14 9.68 17.32
C PRO A 143 -13.95 9.36 18.80
N ALA A 144 -14.82 8.54 19.42
CA ALA A 144 -14.68 8.19 20.82
C ALA A 144 -13.56 7.16 21.03
N GLY A 145 -13.47 6.19 20.12
CA GLY A 145 -12.37 5.20 20.04
C GLY A 145 -11.08 5.72 19.41
N MET A 146 -11.12 6.90 18.76
CA MET A 146 -9.99 7.52 18.04
C MET A 146 -9.47 6.69 16.85
N HIS A 147 -10.35 5.93 16.19
CA HIS A 147 -10.00 5.10 15.03
C HIS A 147 -11.01 5.23 13.90
N TRP A 148 -10.60 4.73 12.73
CA TRP A 148 -11.46 4.59 11.55
C TRP A 148 -10.95 3.38 10.75
N SER A 149 -11.83 2.84 9.90
CA SER A 149 -11.56 1.58 9.17
C SER A 149 -11.56 1.81 7.66
N LEU A 150 -10.54 1.30 6.98
CA LEU A 150 -10.41 1.27 5.53
C LEU A 150 -10.48 -0.18 5.04
N ASP A 151 -11.54 -0.53 4.33
CA ASP A 151 -11.71 -1.85 3.74
C ASP A 151 -11.35 -1.81 2.26
N LEU A 152 -10.48 -2.73 1.86
CA LEU A 152 -10.03 -2.90 0.49
C LEU A 152 -10.39 -4.30 0.01
N SER A 153 -11.02 -4.40 -1.16
CA SER A 153 -11.27 -5.67 -1.84
C SER A 153 -10.80 -5.61 -3.27
N PHE A 154 -10.21 -6.71 -3.74
CA PHE A 154 -9.58 -6.80 -5.05
C PHE A 154 -10.13 -8.03 -5.76
N ASN A 155 -10.72 -7.84 -6.94
CA ASN A 155 -11.10 -8.92 -7.84
C ASN A 155 -10.20 -8.86 -9.07
N LEU A 156 -9.33 -9.85 -9.21
CA LEU A 156 -8.32 -9.92 -10.28
C LEU A 156 -8.75 -10.96 -11.32
N THR A 157 -9.09 -10.50 -12.52
CA THR A 157 -9.44 -11.38 -13.65
C THR A 157 -8.25 -11.50 -14.58
N ASN A 158 -7.71 -12.72 -14.72
CA ASN A 158 -6.69 -13.00 -15.73
C ASN A 158 -7.32 -12.92 -17.13
N VAL A 159 -6.90 -11.94 -17.91
CA VAL A 159 -7.32 -11.77 -19.31
C VAL A 159 -6.23 -12.14 -20.31
N ALA A 160 -5.03 -12.48 -19.82
CA ALA A 160 -4.00 -13.10 -20.63
C ALA A 160 -4.48 -14.49 -21.09
N GLN A 161 -4.15 -14.87 -22.33
CA GLN A 161 -4.50 -16.18 -22.89
C GLN A 161 -3.59 -17.31 -22.36
N ARG A 162 -3.04 -17.16 -21.16
CA ARG A 162 -2.13 -18.09 -20.50
C ARG A 162 -2.19 -17.96 -18.98
N PRO A 163 -1.76 -18.98 -18.21
CA PRO A 163 -1.61 -18.87 -16.77
C PRO A 163 -0.63 -17.75 -16.38
N LEU A 164 -0.98 -17.00 -15.35
CA LEU A 164 -0.11 -16.02 -14.71
C LEU A 164 0.31 -16.53 -13.32
N ILE A 165 1.60 -16.41 -13.00
CA ILE A 165 2.18 -16.95 -11.76
C ILE A 165 2.66 -15.79 -10.90
N PHE A 166 2.04 -15.61 -9.73
CA PHE A 166 2.53 -14.69 -8.72
C PHE A 166 3.77 -15.28 -8.03
N GLY A 167 4.78 -14.44 -7.88
CA GLY A 167 6.02 -14.75 -7.17
C GLY A 167 6.47 -13.60 -6.30
N SER A 168 7.67 -13.76 -5.74
CA SER A 168 8.38 -12.75 -4.97
C SER A 168 9.89 -13.01 -5.08
N PRO A 169 10.76 -12.11 -4.61
CA PRO A 169 12.17 -12.44 -4.50
C PRO A 169 12.44 -13.74 -3.73
N THR A 170 11.60 -14.11 -2.75
CA THR A 170 11.71 -15.43 -2.08
C THR A 170 11.54 -16.60 -3.05
N THR A 171 10.56 -16.55 -3.96
CA THR A 171 10.39 -17.63 -4.96
C THR A 171 11.55 -17.65 -5.97
N GLU A 172 12.21 -16.50 -6.15
CA GLU A 172 13.44 -16.38 -6.95
C GLU A 172 14.72 -16.72 -6.17
N GLY A 173 14.62 -17.17 -4.92
CA GLY A 173 15.76 -17.64 -4.13
C GLY A 173 16.42 -16.59 -3.23
N ARG A 174 15.73 -15.50 -2.89
CA ARG A 174 16.14 -14.55 -1.83
C ARG A 174 15.44 -14.91 -0.51
N PRO A 175 16.12 -15.52 0.47
CA PRO A 175 15.50 -15.81 1.76
C PRO A 175 14.93 -14.54 2.40
N ALA A 176 13.79 -14.67 3.10
CA ALA A 176 13.17 -13.59 3.87
C ALA A 176 12.75 -12.34 3.06
N ALA A 177 12.44 -12.50 1.77
CA ALA A 177 12.06 -11.40 0.87
C ALA A 177 10.73 -11.65 0.15
N GLY A 178 9.73 -12.14 0.90
CA GLY A 178 8.42 -12.54 0.38
C GLY A 178 7.47 -11.38 0.10
N TYR A 179 7.99 -10.20 -0.23
CA TYR A 179 7.17 -9.01 -0.42
C TYR A 179 6.47 -9.01 -1.78
N GLY A 180 5.27 -8.41 -1.81
CA GLY A 180 4.37 -8.30 -2.95
C GLY A 180 2.94 -8.05 -2.46
N ASN A 181 1.98 -7.96 -3.38
CA ASN A 181 0.55 -7.81 -3.12
C ASN A 181 0.21 -6.52 -2.36
N LEU A 182 -0.65 -6.58 -1.35
CA LEU A 182 -1.01 -5.41 -0.53
C LEU A 182 0.20 -4.97 0.30
N PHE A 183 0.76 -3.83 -0.08
CA PHE A 183 1.98 -3.26 0.49
C PHE A 183 1.68 -1.96 1.22
N TRP A 184 2.26 -1.83 2.42
CA TRP A 184 2.25 -0.59 3.19
C TRP A 184 3.68 -0.16 3.53
N ARG A 185 4.02 1.09 3.21
CA ARG A 185 5.24 1.75 3.67
C ARG A 185 4.89 2.74 4.78
N GLY A 186 5.15 2.34 6.03
CA GLY A 186 5.01 3.20 7.19
C GLY A 186 6.08 4.30 7.30
N PRO A 187 5.88 5.33 8.15
CA PRO A 187 6.85 6.38 8.40
C PRO A 187 8.15 5.83 8.99
N ARG A 188 9.28 6.56 8.83
CA ARG A 188 10.57 6.10 9.39
C ARG A 188 10.58 6.00 10.90
N SER A 189 9.79 6.80 11.60
CA SER A 189 9.67 6.71 13.06
C SER A 189 9.05 5.39 13.53
N PHE A 190 8.46 4.61 12.62
CA PHE A 190 7.89 3.30 12.91
C PHE A 190 8.92 2.17 12.82
N LEU A 191 10.17 2.47 12.45
CA LEU A 191 11.27 1.50 12.59
C LEU A 191 11.32 0.96 14.02
N HIS A 192 11.55 -0.34 14.15
CA HIS A 192 11.52 -1.07 15.44
C HIS A 192 10.15 -1.05 16.14
N GLY A 193 9.06 -0.80 15.40
CA GLY A 193 7.70 -0.99 15.87
C GLY A 193 7.42 -2.45 16.26
N LYS A 194 6.31 -2.64 16.97
CA LYS A 194 5.89 -3.96 17.44
C LYS A 194 4.97 -4.61 16.41
N ILE A 195 5.19 -5.89 16.17
CA ILE A 195 4.36 -6.73 15.32
C ILE A 195 3.61 -7.70 16.22
N LEU A 196 2.29 -7.77 16.04
CA LEU A 196 1.39 -8.69 16.72
C LEU A 196 0.55 -9.40 15.66
N ALA A 197 0.32 -10.69 15.86
CA ALA A 197 -0.56 -11.51 15.04
C ALA A 197 -1.45 -12.36 15.96
N ALA A 198 -2.38 -13.11 15.37
CA ALA A 198 -3.25 -14.01 16.14
C ALA A 198 -2.46 -14.97 17.05
N GLU A 199 -3.13 -15.49 18.09
CA GLU A 199 -2.56 -16.46 19.03
C GLU A 199 -1.33 -15.95 19.81
N GLY A 200 -1.12 -14.63 19.85
CA GLY A 200 0.00 -14.02 20.57
C GLY A 200 1.34 -14.13 19.83
N ALA A 201 1.33 -14.45 18.54
CA ALA A 201 2.54 -14.45 17.73
C ALA A 201 3.07 -13.00 17.56
N GLU A 202 4.38 -12.81 17.77
CA GLU A 202 5.00 -11.49 17.83
C GLU A 202 6.33 -11.43 17.07
N GLY A 203 6.71 -10.21 16.68
CA GLY A 203 8.03 -9.92 16.13
C GLY A 203 8.24 -10.37 14.67
N PRO A 204 9.46 -10.31 14.14
CA PRO A 204 9.75 -10.60 12.73
C PRO A 204 9.51 -12.06 12.34
N GLU A 205 9.48 -12.97 13.31
CA GLU A 205 9.24 -14.41 13.11
C GLU A 205 7.82 -14.74 12.63
N VAL A 206 6.92 -13.75 12.58
CA VAL A 206 5.58 -13.94 11.96
C VAL A 206 5.63 -13.90 10.44
N MET A 207 6.72 -13.40 9.84
CA MET A 207 6.86 -13.31 8.39
C MET A 207 6.75 -14.69 7.74
N GLY A 208 5.88 -14.80 6.73
CA GLY A 208 5.63 -16.04 6.00
C GLY A 208 4.66 -17.01 6.69
N LYS A 209 4.14 -16.67 7.88
CA LYS A 209 3.10 -17.45 8.57
C LYS A 209 1.71 -16.91 8.23
N ALA A 210 0.75 -17.80 8.03
CA ALA A 210 -0.64 -17.42 7.87
C ALA A 210 -1.21 -16.92 9.21
N SER A 211 -1.95 -15.82 9.17
CA SER A 211 -2.68 -15.29 10.33
C SER A 211 -3.93 -14.55 9.86
N PRO A 212 -5.06 -14.64 10.58
CA PRO A 212 -6.28 -13.93 10.21
C PRO A 212 -6.17 -12.40 10.35
N TRP A 213 -5.19 -11.91 11.13
CA TRP A 213 -4.92 -10.48 11.26
C TRP A 213 -3.44 -10.23 11.60
N LEU A 214 -2.99 -9.01 11.30
CA LEU A 214 -1.68 -8.49 11.66
C LEU A 214 -1.88 -7.07 12.19
N ALA A 215 -1.30 -6.76 13.35
CA ALA A 215 -1.24 -5.43 13.89
C ALA A 215 0.20 -4.94 13.96
N PHE A 216 0.39 -3.68 13.62
CA PHE A 216 1.67 -3.00 13.72
C PHE A 216 1.52 -1.74 14.57
N THR A 217 2.36 -1.60 15.59
CA THR A 217 2.38 -0.41 16.45
C THR A 217 3.72 0.30 16.32
N GLY A 218 3.68 1.53 15.83
CA GLY A 218 4.82 2.44 15.76
C GLY A 218 4.64 3.67 16.65
N ARG A 219 5.70 4.47 16.78
CA ARG A 219 5.64 5.80 17.40
C ARG A 219 5.85 6.86 16.33
N HIS A 220 5.07 7.94 16.35
CA HIS A 220 5.34 9.08 15.48
C HIS A 220 6.56 9.85 16.02
N GLY A 221 7.40 10.37 15.11
CA GLY A 221 8.53 11.23 15.46
C GLY A 221 8.13 12.70 15.40
N GLY A 222 8.38 13.47 16.46
CA GLY A 222 8.11 14.92 16.56
C GLY A 222 8.33 15.46 17.98
N ALA A 223 8.68 16.76 18.10
CA ALA A 223 9.36 17.42 19.23
C ALA A 223 8.75 17.32 20.65
N ASP A 224 7.58 16.71 20.82
CA ASP A 224 6.91 16.52 22.12
C ASP A 224 7.07 15.11 22.70
N SER A 225 7.85 14.24 22.06
CA SER A 225 8.31 13.02 22.72
C SER A 225 9.43 13.39 23.71
N HIS A 226 9.10 13.92 24.88
CA HIS A 226 10.04 13.93 26.00
C HIS A 226 10.50 12.48 26.22
N PRO A 227 11.79 12.16 25.99
CA PRO A 227 12.31 10.93 26.53
C PRO A 227 12.33 11.13 28.04
N LEU A 228 11.53 10.37 28.77
CA LEU A 228 11.82 10.09 30.17
C LEU A 228 13.21 9.44 30.18
N LYS A 229 14.24 10.27 30.29
CA LYS A 229 15.60 9.86 30.61
C LYS A 229 15.55 9.32 32.03
N HIS A 230 15.22 8.05 32.18
CA HIS A 230 15.71 7.31 33.33
C HIS A 230 17.20 7.05 33.09
N HIS A 231 18.02 7.99 33.52
CA HIS A 231 19.38 7.69 33.90
C HIS A 231 19.33 6.59 34.96
N ARG A 232 19.79 5.39 34.61
CA ARG A 232 20.42 4.51 35.59
C ARG A 232 21.87 4.39 35.16
N GLN A 233 22.73 5.03 35.95
CA GLN A 233 24.14 4.70 36.04
C GLN A 233 24.27 3.22 36.40
N MET A 234 25.14 2.52 35.68
CA MET A 234 26.15 1.65 36.27
C MET A 234 27.49 2.06 35.70
#